data_AF-A0A660V061-F1
#
_entry.id   AF-A0A660V061-F1
#
_cell.length_a   1.000
_cell.length_b   1.000
_cell.length_c   1.000
_cell.angle_alpha   90.00
_cell.angle_beta   90.00
_cell.angle_gamma   90.00
#
_symmetry.space_group_name_H-M   'P 1'
#
loop_
_entity.id
_entity.type
_entity.pdbx_description
1 polymer ?
#
loop_
_entity_poly.entity_id
_entity_poly.type
_entity_poly.pdbx_seq_one_letter_code
_entity_poly.pdbx_strand_id
1 'polypeptide(L)'
;MTSEATIQALILKFLRTLGPACWVIKAAVCNERGVPDILCCYRGRFVGLEVKTAKGRISGPQRVQNERIAAAGGRAVVVRSVAAVRAVLGTIDRKVDDAETNQERYRTQGSGPGKSRAAH
;
A
#
# COMPACT_ATOMS: atom_id res chain seq x y z
N MET A 1 24.58 15.12 -1.36
CA MET A 1 23.81 13.86 -1.24
C MET A 1 22.44 14.17 -0.69
N THR A 2 21.36 13.59 -1.23
CA THR A 2 20.00 13.76 -0.69
C THR A 2 19.84 12.97 0.62
N SER A 3 19.34 13.61 1.68
CA SER A 3 19.11 12.96 2.97
C SER A 3 17.83 12.12 2.97
N GLU A 4 17.72 11.17 3.92
CA GLU A 4 16.48 10.39 4.10
C GLU A 4 15.30 11.31 4.44
N ALA A 5 15.52 12.34 5.27
CA ALA A 5 14.49 13.33 5.60
C ALA A 5 13.98 14.09 4.37
N THR A 6 14.88 14.48 3.44
CA THR A 6 14.49 15.12 2.19
C THR A 6 13.67 14.18 1.30
N ILE A 7 14.09 12.91 1.18
CA ILE A 7 13.34 11.90 0.41
C ILE A 7 11.95 11.67 1.05
N GLN A 8 11.89 11.54 2.38
CA GLN A 8 10.66 11.35 3.14
C GLN A 8 9.68 12.52 2.91
N ALA A 9 10.18 13.77 2.97
CA ALA A 9 9.36 14.95 2.73
C ALA A 9 8.79 14.99 1.30
N LEU A 10 9.59 14.64 0.29
CA LEU A 10 9.15 14.56 -1.10
C LEU A 10 8.09 13.47 -1.31
N ILE A 11 8.25 12.31 -0.68
CA ILE A 11 7.26 11.22 -0.74
C ILE A 11 5.95 11.64 -0.06
N LEU A 12 6.00 12.23 1.14
CA LEU A 12 4.81 12.73 1.83
C LEU A 12 4.07 13.78 0.99
N LYS A 13 4.80 14.71 0.38
CA LYS A 13 4.22 15.71 -0.54
C LYS A 13 3.51 15.02 -1.70
N PHE A 14 4.15 14.05 -2.35
CA PHE A 14 3.55 13.30 -3.45
C PHE A 14 2.30 12.54 -3.03
N LEU A 15 2.34 11.76 -1.95
CA LEU A 15 1.21 10.95 -1.50
C LEU A 15 -0.02 11.81 -1.17
N ARG A 16 0.19 13.01 -0.59
CA ARG A 16 -0.90 13.97 -0.33
C ARG A 16 -1.56 14.51 -1.59
N THR A 17 -0.87 14.55 -2.74
CA THR A 17 -1.49 14.98 -4.01
C THR A 17 -2.47 13.94 -4.58
N LEU A 18 -2.47 12.71 -4.05
CA LEU A 18 -3.37 11.65 -4.51
C LEU A 18 -4.80 11.80 -3.97
N GLY A 19 -5.04 12.78 -3.09
CA GLY A 19 -6.37 13.12 -2.58
C GLY A 19 -7.04 11.93 -1.87
N PRO A 20 -8.35 11.69 -2.10
CA PRO A 20 -9.13 10.70 -1.35
C PRO A 20 -8.68 9.26 -1.57
N ALA A 21 -7.94 8.98 -2.65
CA ALA A 21 -7.39 7.65 -2.90
C ALA A 21 -6.28 7.27 -1.92
N CYS A 22 -5.71 8.24 -1.17
CA CYS A 22 -4.58 8.01 -0.26
C CYS A 22 -4.75 8.71 1.09
N TRP A 23 -4.93 7.95 2.17
CA TRP A 23 -4.65 8.43 3.52
C TRP A 23 -3.17 8.22 3.85
N VAL A 24 -2.47 9.21 4.41
CA VAL A 24 -1.03 9.12 4.67
C VAL A 24 -0.63 9.85 5.96
N ILE A 25 0.27 9.24 6.72
CA ILE A 25 0.91 9.84 7.91
C ILE A 25 2.43 9.62 7.90
N LYS A 26 3.15 10.55 8.54
CA LYS A 26 4.54 10.35 8.93
C LYS A 26 4.55 9.63 10.28
N ALA A 27 5.23 8.49 10.37
CA ALA A 27 5.38 7.73 11.61
C ALA A 27 6.52 8.31 12.47
N ALA A 28 6.32 9.53 13.00
CA ALA A 28 7.37 10.25 13.73
C ALA A 28 7.59 9.75 15.16
N VAL A 29 6.51 9.36 15.83
CA VAL A 29 6.52 8.81 17.20
C VAL A 29 5.68 7.54 17.20
N CYS A 30 6.32 6.42 17.52
CA CYS A 30 5.68 5.12 17.62
C CYS A 30 6.10 4.45 18.93
N ASN A 31 5.19 3.69 19.52
CA ASN A 31 5.46 2.87 20.71
C ASN A 31 6.34 1.65 20.38
N GLU A 32 6.40 1.23 19.12
CA GLU A 32 7.26 0.16 18.64
C GLU A 32 8.44 0.68 17.82
N ARG A 33 9.59 0.01 17.97
CA ARG A 33 10.78 0.29 17.17
C ARG A 33 10.67 -0.34 15.78
N GLY A 34 11.22 0.36 14.79
CA GLY A 34 11.34 -0.12 13.42
C GLY A 34 10.06 -0.02 12.59
N VAL A 35 9.03 0.70 13.07
CA VAL A 35 7.86 1.04 12.25
C VAL A 35 8.32 1.79 11.00
N PRO A 36 7.79 1.48 9.80
CA PRO A 36 8.15 2.19 8.58
C PRO A 36 7.93 3.70 8.69
N ASP A 37 8.88 4.48 8.16
CA ASP A 37 8.91 5.95 8.24
C ASP A 37 7.61 6.66 7.81
N ILE A 38 6.89 6.08 6.84
CA ILE A 38 5.63 6.58 6.32
C ILE A 38 4.63 5.42 6.24
N LEU A 39 3.41 5.66 6.72
CA LEU A 39 2.30 4.72 6.57
C LEU A 39 1.24 5.37 5.68
N CYS A 40 0.70 4.61 4.73
CA CYS A 40 -0.47 5.05 3.97
C CYS A 40 -1.46 3.91 3.72
N CYS A 41 -2.73 4.29 3.53
CA CYS A 41 -3.75 3.44 2.95
C CYS A 41 -4.05 4.01 1.56
N TYR A 42 -3.72 3.25 0.52
CA TYR A 42 -3.91 3.63 -0.87
C TYR A 42 -4.90 2.70 -1.54
N ARG A 43 -6.02 3.23 -2.06
CA ARG A 43 -7.13 2.46 -2.65
C ARG A 43 -7.54 1.26 -1.78
N GLY A 44 -7.67 1.50 -0.47
CA GLY A 44 -8.05 0.47 0.50
C GLY A 44 -6.96 -0.54 0.87
N ARG A 45 -5.71 -0.35 0.43
CA ARG A 45 -4.57 -1.24 0.75
C ARG A 45 -3.56 -0.54 1.65
N PHE A 46 -3.16 -1.21 2.74
CA PHE A 46 -2.13 -0.71 3.64
C PHE A 46 -0.73 -0.83 3.03
N VAL A 47 0.04 0.26 3.13
CA VAL A 47 1.43 0.34 2.67
C VAL A 47 2.31 1.03 3.73
N GLY A 48 3.33 0.32 4.20
CA GLY A 48 4.44 0.87 4.96
C GLY A 48 5.63 1.18 4.05
N LEU A 49 6.17 2.39 4.11
CA LEU A 49 7.32 2.83 3.33
C LEU A 49 8.47 3.16 4.27
N GLU A 50 9.53 2.34 4.20
CA GLU A 50 10.79 2.57 4.89
C GLU A 50 11.72 3.37 3.97
N VAL A 51 12.05 4.60 4.34
CA VAL A 51 12.82 5.51 3.50
C VAL A 51 14.31 5.29 3.74
N LYS A 52 15.06 5.09 2.66
CA LYS A 52 16.51 5.00 2.71
C LYS A 52 17.19 5.86 1.65
N THR A 53 18.41 6.30 1.94
CA THR A 53 19.30 6.82 0.90
C THR A 53 19.73 5.69 -0.05
N ALA A 54 20.44 6.05 -1.12
CA ALA A 54 21.06 5.08 -2.04
C ALA A 54 21.92 4.02 -1.31
N LYS A 55 22.63 4.41 -0.24
CA LYS A 55 23.50 3.51 0.54
C LYS A 55 22.86 3.03 1.85
N GLY A 56 21.71 3.60 2.23
CA GLY A 56 20.99 3.28 3.46
C GLY A 56 20.55 1.82 3.47
N ARG A 57 20.75 1.17 4.62
CA ARG A 57 20.36 -0.22 4.87
C ARG A 57 19.27 -0.25 5.94
N ILE A 58 18.37 -1.21 5.80
CA ILE A 58 17.35 -1.47 6.81
C ILE A 58 17.99 -2.12 8.04
N SER A 59 17.58 -1.69 9.24
CA SER A 59 18.01 -2.30 10.50
C SER A 59 17.25 -3.60 10.79
N GLY A 60 17.74 -4.39 11.77
CA GLY A 60 17.07 -5.61 12.22
C GLY A 60 15.60 -5.39 12.63
N PRO A 61 15.29 -4.46 13.54
CA PRO A 61 13.90 -4.17 13.94
C PRO A 61 12.99 -3.77 12.78
N GLN A 62 13.49 -2.97 11.83
CA GLN A 62 12.71 -2.55 10.66
C GLN A 62 12.42 -3.73 9.73
N ARG A 63 13.36 -4.67 9.57
CA ARG A 63 13.11 -5.91 8.82
C ARG A 63 11.99 -6.73 9.46
N VAL A 64 12.02 -6.89 10.78
CA VAL A 64 10.98 -7.63 11.52
C VAL A 64 9.60 -6.99 11.32
N GLN A 65 9.50 -5.66 11.40
CA GLN A 65 8.20 -4.99 11.15
C GLN A 65 7.74 -5.15 9.71
N ASN A 66 8.65 -5.08 8.73
CA ASN A 66 8.29 -5.32 7.34
C ASN A 66 7.72 -6.73 7.11
N GLU A 67 8.33 -7.75 7.73
CA GLU A 67 7.86 -9.14 7.68
C GLU A 67 6.49 -9.29 8.33
N ARG A 68 6.27 -8.68 9.50
CA ARG A 68 4.96 -8.69 10.19
C ARG A 68 3.86 -8.05 9.35
N ILE A 69 4.12 -6.89 8.76
CA ILE A 69 3.16 -6.21 7.87
C ILE A 69 2.83 -7.08 6.66
N ALA A 70 3.83 -7.70 6.05
CA ALA A 70 3.63 -8.59 4.91
C ALA A 70 2.81 -9.83 5.28
N ALA A 71 3.11 -10.47 6.42
CA ALA A 71 2.38 -11.62 6.93
C ALA A 71 0.90 -11.29 7.23
N ALA A 72 0.61 -10.05 7.65
CA ALA A 72 -0.74 -9.55 7.86
C ALA A 72 -1.48 -9.14 6.57
N GLY A 73 -0.88 -9.33 5.39
CA GLY A 73 -1.47 -8.98 4.09
C GLY A 73 -1.30 -7.51 3.69
N GLY A 74 -0.60 -6.72 4.51
CA GLY A 74 -0.14 -5.38 4.15
C GLY A 74 1.11 -5.43 3.27
N ARG A 75 1.57 -4.27 2.82
CA ARG A 75 2.82 -4.18 2.06
C ARG A 75 3.82 -3.27 2.75
N ALA A 76 4.98 -3.79 3.10
CA ALA A 76 6.09 -2.97 3.60
C ALA A 76 7.26 -3.02 2.62
N VAL A 77 7.77 -1.87 2.21
CA VAL A 77 8.83 -1.76 1.20
C VAL A 77 9.85 -0.69 1.54
N VAL A 78 11.12 -0.97 1.22
CA VAL A 78 12.18 0.04 1.27
C VAL A 78 12.12 0.88 0.00
N VAL A 79 12.03 2.20 0.14
CA VAL A 79 11.96 3.16 -0.96
C VAL A 79 13.06 4.21 -0.85
N ARG A 80 13.50 4.70 -2.01
CA ARG A 80 14.62 5.66 -2.12
C ARG A 80 14.28 6.90 -2.94
N SER A 81 13.05 6.98 -3.45
CA SER A 81 12.59 8.07 -4.31
C SER A 81 11.07 8.04 -4.45
N VAL A 82 10.50 9.16 -4.92
CA VAL A 82 9.09 9.24 -5.32
C VAL A 82 8.78 8.27 -6.47
N ALA A 83 9.71 8.07 -7.40
CA ALA A 83 9.54 7.13 -8.51
C ALA A 83 9.38 5.69 -8.03
N ALA A 84 10.15 5.26 -7.02
CA ALA A 84 9.98 3.95 -6.40
C ALA A 84 8.60 3.78 -5.75
N VAL A 85 8.09 4.82 -5.09
CA VAL A 85 6.74 4.83 -4.52
C VAL A 85 5.69 4.72 -5.64
N ARG A 86 5.82 5.47 -6.74
CA ARG A 86 4.90 5.34 -7.90
C ARG A 86 4.86 3.92 -8.46
N ALA A 87 6.01 3.25 -8.59
CA ALA A 87 6.07 1.86 -9.04
C ALA A 87 5.34 0.91 -8.07
N VAL A 88 5.47 1.13 -6.76
CA VAL A 88 4.73 0.38 -5.74
C VAL A 88 3.22 0.62 -5.87
N LEU A 89 2.77 1.87 -5.98
CA LEU A 89 1.35 2.19 -6.14
C LEU A 89 0.78 1.61 -7.44
N GLY A 90 1.50 1.68 -8.57
CA GLY A 90 1.04 1.11 -9.84
C GLY A 90 0.86 -0.42 -9.80
N THR A 91 1.57 -1.13 -8.92
CA THR A 91 1.30 -2.56 -8.71
C THR A 91 0.09 -2.81 -7.82
N ILE A 92 -0.30 -1.85 -6.99
CA ILE A 92 -1.56 -1.88 -6.22
C ILE A 92 -2.72 -1.57 -7.16
N ASP A 93 -2.58 -0.56 -8.03
CA ASP A 93 -3.59 -0.20 -9.03
C ASP A 93 -4.01 -1.42 -9.84
N ARG A 94 -3.05 -2.11 -10.48
CA ARG A 94 -3.33 -3.34 -11.23
C ARG A 94 -4.11 -4.38 -10.42
N LYS A 95 -3.69 -4.64 -9.17
CA LYS A 95 -4.37 -5.64 -8.32
C LYS A 95 -5.79 -5.24 -7.93
N VAL A 96 -6.04 -3.94 -7.73
CA VAL A 96 -7.37 -3.44 -7.40
C VAL A 96 -8.25 -3.47 -8.66
N ASP A 97 -7.74 -2.98 -9.79
CA ASP A 97 -8.46 -2.96 -11.06
C ASP A 97 -8.83 -4.38 -11.53
N ASP A 98 -7.91 -5.35 -11.41
CA ASP A 98 -8.17 -6.76 -11.72
C ASP A 98 -9.26 -7.36 -10.82
N ALA A 99 -9.25 -7.03 -9.52
CA ALA A 99 -10.22 -7.53 -8.57
C ALA A 99 -11.62 -6.94 -8.81
N GLU A 100 -11.71 -5.64 -9.05
CA GLU A 100 -12.96 -4.94 -9.40
C GLU A 100 -13.54 -5.50 -10.71
N THR A 101 -12.69 -5.71 -11.73
CA THR A 101 -13.08 -6.32 -13.00
C THR A 101 -13.64 -7.74 -12.82
N ASN A 102 -12.96 -8.57 -12.02
CA ASN A 102 -13.42 -9.94 -11.76
C ASN A 102 -14.76 -9.96 -11.00
N GLN A 103 -14.93 -9.04 -10.05
CA GLN A 103 -16.17 -8.92 -9.30
C GLN A 103 -17.34 -8.49 -10.19
N GLU A 104 -17.12 -7.54 -11.11
CA GLU A 104 -18.15 -7.09 -12.06
C GLU A 104 -18.54 -8.21 -13.05
N ARG A 105 -17.56 -8.99 -13.55
CA ARG A 105 -17.83 -10.17 -14.38
C ARG A 105 -18.72 -11.19 -13.66
N TYR A 106 -18.45 -11.47 -12.39
CA TYR A 106 -19.28 -12.38 -11.61
C TYR A 106 -20.70 -11.84 -11.41
N ARG A 107 -20.85 -10.53 -11.17
CA ARG A 107 -22.16 -9.88 -10.98
C ARG A 107 -23.02 -9.90 -12.24
N THR A 108 -22.40 -9.63 -13.40
CA THR A 108 -23.10 -9.53 -14.70
C THR A 108 -23.39 -10.89 -15.33
N GLN A 109 -22.57 -11.91 -15.06
CA GLN A 109 -22.81 -13.29 -15.53
C GLN A 109 -23.71 -14.11 -14.60
N GLY A 110 -23.97 -13.64 -13.37
CA GLY A 110 -24.80 -14.32 -12.36
C GLY A 110 -26.32 -14.17 -12.52
N SER A 111 -26.81 -13.49 -13.56
CA SER A 111 -28.24 -13.34 -13.87
C SER A 111 -28.66 -14.15 -15.11
N GLY A 112 -28.66 -15.48 -15.01
CA GLY A 112 -29.32 -16.42 -15.94
C GLY A 112 -30.60 -17.01 -15.31
N PRO A 113 -31.59 -17.49 -16.09
CA PRO A 113 -32.98 -17.57 -15.65
C PRO A 113 -33.27 -18.70 -14.66
N GLY A 114 -34.02 -18.37 -13.60
CA GLY A 114 -35.02 -19.25 -12.98
C GLY A 114 -34.54 -20.30 -11.99
N LYS A 115 -34.71 -20.02 -10.69
CA LYS A 115 -35.31 -21.02 -9.81
C LYS A 115 -36.82 -20.85 -9.89
N SER A 116 -37.41 -21.50 -10.88
CA SER A 116 -38.85 -21.80 -10.91
C SER A 116 -39.22 -22.62 -9.67
N ARG A 117 -40.44 -22.37 -9.20
CA ARG A 117 -41.13 -22.97 -8.06
C ARG A 117 -40.88 -24.47 -7.89
N ALA A 118 -40.73 -24.90 -6.65
CA ALA A 118 -41.32 -26.15 -6.18
C ALA A 118 -42.19 -25.80 -4.98
N ALA A 119 -43.49 -25.66 -5.26
CA ALA A 119 -44.51 -25.80 -4.24
C ALA A 119 -44.59 -27.29 -3.89
N HIS A 120 -44.51 -27.62 -2.61
CA HIS A 120 -45.24 -28.70 -1.96
C HIS A 120 -45.33 -28.42 -0.47
#